data_AF-F9WCM4-F1
#
_entry.id   AF-F9WCM4-F1
#
_cell.length_a   1.000
_cell.length_b   1.000
_cell.length_c   1.000
_cell.angle_alpha   90.00
_cell.angle_beta   90.00
_cell.angle_gamma   90.00
#
_symmetry.space_group_name_H-M   'P 1'
#
loop_
_entity.id
_entity.type
_entity.pdbx_description
1 polymer ?
#
loop_
_entity_poly.entity_id
_entity_poly.type
_entity_poly.pdbx_seq_one_letter_code
_entity_poly.pdbx_strand_id
1 'polypeptide(L)'
;MSGKVVGANIRDHVDLPQDENAIAEWLAKNGPVAIAVDATSFQSYTGGVLTSCISEQLDHGVLLVGYDDTSKPPYWIIKNSWSKGWGEGGYIRIEKGTNQCLVQEYASSAVVSGPVPPPPPPASTFTQEFCEGAECQSGCTKATFPTGKCVQLSGAGSVIASCGSNNLTQIVYPLSSSCSGYSVPLTVPLDKCLPIVIGSVMYECSGKAPTESARLVRHE
;
A
#
# COMPACT_ATOMS: atom_id res chain seq x y z
N MET A 1 -33.43 5.21 -6.32
CA MET A 1 -31.97 5.47 -6.35
C MET A 1 -31.30 4.54 -7.36
N SER A 2 -31.55 4.73 -8.66
CA SER A 2 -30.99 3.87 -9.72
C SER A 2 -29.78 4.56 -10.34
N GLY A 3 -28.60 3.90 -10.36
CA GLY A 3 -27.39 4.40 -11.04
C GLY A 3 -26.12 4.54 -10.20
N LYS A 4 -26.13 4.23 -8.89
CA LYS A 4 -24.90 4.18 -8.09
C LYS A 4 -24.37 2.74 -8.02
N VAL A 5 -23.10 2.54 -8.34
CA VAL A 5 -22.39 1.26 -8.16
C VAL A 5 -22.17 1.02 -6.68
N VAL A 6 -22.46 -0.19 -6.19
CA VAL A 6 -22.17 -0.59 -4.81
C VAL A 6 -20.65 -0.70 -4.63
N GLY A 7 -20.08 0.12 -3.74
CA GLY A 7 -18.63 0.15 -3.50
C GLY A 7 -18.11 -0.92 -2.52
N ALA A 8 -18.95 -1.36 -1.57
CA ALA A 8 -18.63 -2.44 -0.62
C ALA A 8 -19.93 -3.03 -0.03
N ASN A 9 -19.86 -4.27 0.47
CA ASN A 9 -20.91 -4.91 1.26
C ASN A 9 -20.35 -5.30 2.63
N ILE A 10 -21.06 -4.93 3.69
CA ILE A 10 -20.73 -5.27 5.08
C ILE A 10 -21.86 -6.15 5.61
N ARG A 11 -21.52 -7.25 6.29
CA ARG A 11 -22.49 -8.18 6.87
C ARG A 11 -22.65 -7.98 8.36
N ASP A 12 -21.61 -7.50 9.03
CA ASP A 12 -21.62 -7.32 10.47
C ASP A 12 -20.53 -6.33 10.89
N HIS A 13 -20.36 -6.14 12.20
CA HIS A 13 -19.25 -5.45 12.83
C HIS A 13 -18.79 -6.22 14.06
N VAL A 14 -17.59 -5.92 14.51
CA VAL A 14 -17.05 -6.45 15.77
C VAL A 14 -16.56 -5.28 16.61
N ASP A 15 -16.88 -5.32 17.89
CA ASP A 15 -16.24 -4.49 18.92
C ASP A 15 -15.02 -5.25 19.45
N LEU A 16 -13.91 -4.54 19.61
CA LEU A 16 -12.67 -5.11 20.12
C LEU A 16 -12.57 -4.88 21.63
N PRO A 17 -11.83 -5.74 22.36
CA PRO A 17 -11.56 -5.51 23.77
C PRO A 17 -10.85 -4.19 24.01
N GLN A 18 -11.07 -3.60 25.19
CA GLN A 18 -10.34 -2.43 25.68
C GLN A 18 -8.92 -2.81 26.13
N ASP A 19 -8.12 -3.28 25.17
CA ASP A 19 -6.74 -3.74 25.35
C ASP A 19 -5.94 -3.40 24.09
N GLU A 20 -4.95 -2.52 24.23
CA GLU A 20 -4.10 -2.07 23.14
C GLU A 20 -3.37 -3.22 22.41
N ASN A 21 -3.01 -4.32 23.09
CA ASN A 21 -2.37 -5.46 22.45
C ASN A 21 -3.38 -6.29 21.66
N ALA A 22 -4.58 -6.52 22.21
CA ALA A 22 -5.64 -7.20 21.47
C ALA A 22 -6.04 -6.43 20.20
N ILE A 23 -6.09 -5.10 20.29
CA ILE A 23 -6.33 -4.22 19.14
C ILE A 23 -5.17 -4.31 18.13
N ALA A 24 -3.92 -4.34 18.60
CA ALA A 24 -2.74 -4.49 17.73
C ALA A 24 -2.76 -5.82 16.96
N GLU A 25 -3.04 -6.92 17.65
CA GLU A 25 -3.14 -8.26 17.07
C GLU A 25 -4.27 -8.33 16.03
N TRP A 26 -5.43 -7.76 16.35
CA TRP A 26 -6.55 -7.69 15.42
C TRP A 26 -6.20 -6.86 14.19
N LEU A 27 -5.59 -5.69 14.38
CA LEU A 27 -5.18 -4.78 13.31
C LEU A 27 -4.17 -5.44 12.37
N ALA A 28 -3.14 -6.09 12.93
CA ALA A 28 -2.11 -6.78 12.15
C ALA A 28 -2.70 -7.88 11.26
N LYS A 29 -3.76 -8.56 11.73
CA LYS A 29 -4.39 -9.68 11.03
C LYS A 29 -5.50 -9.27 10.07
N ASN A 30 -6.29 -8.25 10.42
CA ASN A 30 -7.56 -7.94 9.74
C ASN A 30 -7.59 -6.54 9.11
N GLY A 31 -6.60 -5.70 9.38
CA GLY A 31 -6.49 -4.35 8.82
C GLY A 31 -7.03 -3.25 9.74
N PRO A 32 -7.28 -2.04 9.17
CA PRO A 32 -7.58 -0.85 9.96
C PRO A 32 -8.79 -0.97 10.90
N VAL A 33 -8.69 -0.29 12.05
CA VAL A 33 -9.69 -0.31 13.13
C VAL A 33 -10.23 1.10 13.35
N ALA A 34 -11.55 1.25 13.36
CA ALA A 34 -12.18 2.51 13.73
C ALA A 34 -12.10 2.68 15.24
N ILE A 35 -11.66 3.85 15.70
CA ILE A 35 -11.46 4.13 17.12
C ILE A 35 -12.04 5.50 17.49
N ALA A 36 -12.50 5.63 18.73
CA ALA A 36 -12.75 6.93 19.35
C ALA A 36 -11.51 7.38 20.14
N VAL A 37 -11.28 8.70 20.19
CA VAL A 37 -10.20 9.31 20.96
C VAL A 37 -10.66 10.62 21.60
N ASP A 38 -9.92 11.08 22.60
CA ASP A 38 -9.88 12.48 23.04
C ASP A 38 -8.91 13.26 22.14
N ALA A 39 -9.44 14.14 21.29
CA ALA A 39 -8.67 14.91 20.32
C ALA A 39 -8.30 16.31 20.83
N THR A 40 -8.45 16.61 22.12
CA THR A 40 -8.13 17.95 22.66
C THR A 40 -6.69 18.36 22.35
N SER A 41 -5.73 17.43 22.45
CA SER A 41 -4.32 17.67 22.14
C SER A 41 -4.00 17.72 20.63
N PHE A 42 -4.93 17.31 19.75
CA PHE A 42 -4.68 17.20 18.31
C PHE A 42 -4.58 18.57 17.62
N GLN A 43 -5.22 19.59 18.19
CA GLN A 43 -5.25 20.94 17.60
C GLN A 43 -3.85 21.55 17.46
N SER A 44 -2.94 21.24 18.38
CA SER A 44 -1.55 21.72 18.37
C SER A 44 -0.57 20.75 17.73
N TYR A 45 -1.02 19.58 17.26
CA TYR A 45 -0.14 18.56 16.71
C TYR A 45 0.40 18.95 15.33
N THR A 46 1.73 18.88 15.17
CA THR A 46 2.43 19.17 13.90
C THR A 46 3.31 18.03 13.41
N GLY A 47 3.66 17.07 14.28
CA GLY A 47 4.47 15.90 13.94
C GLY A 47 5.13 15.26 15.17
N GLY A 48 5.75 14.10 14.99
CA GLY A 48 6.38 13.32 16.06
C GLY A 48 5.43 12.36 16.77
N VAL A 49 5.92 11.69 17.82
CA VAL A 49 5.09 10.82 18.66
C VAL A 49 4.57 11.64 19.85
N LEU A 50 3.25 11.76 19.96
CA LEU A 50 2.60 12.42 21.10
C LEU A 50 2.58 11.48 22.30
N THR A 51 3.22 11.89 23.40
CA THR A 51 3.39 11.09 24.64
C THR A 51 2.61 11.64 25.84
N SER A 52 1.92 12.78 25.68
CA SER A 52 1.15 13.43 26.74
C SER A 52 -0.14 13.99 26.19
N CYS A 53 -0.98 13.08 25.69
CA CYS A 53 -2.30 13.39 25.21
C CYS A 53 -3.28 13.59 26.37
N ILE A 54 -4.09 14.63 26.29
CA ILE A 54 -5.27 14.77 27.16
C ILE A 54 -6.16 13.56 26.89
N SER A 55 -6.58 12.89 27.97
CA SER A 55 -7.23 11.58 27.93
C SER A 55 -8.39 11.54 28.94
N GLU A 56 -9.29 12.52 28.84
CA GLU A 56 -10.37 12.72 29.80
C GLU A 56 -11.73 12.35 29.21
N GLN A 57 -11.99 12.76 27.96
CA GLN A 57 -13.29 12.57 27.32
C GLN A 57 -13.15 12.29 25.83
N LEU A 58 -13.75 11.18 25.39
CA LEU A 58 -13.86 10.87 23.97
C LEU A 58 -14.73 11.92 23.26
N ASP A 59 -14.18 12.51 22.21
CA ASP A 59 -14.83 13.57 21.45
C ASP A 59 -14.69 13.43 19.92
N HIS A 60 -13.85 12.49 19.45
CA HIS A 60 -13.51 12.39 18.03
C HIS A 60 -13.35 10.94 17.54
N GLY A 61 -13.71 10.71 16.27
CA GLY A 61 -13.60 9.42 15.60
C GLY A 61 -12.49 9.42 14.55
N VAL A 62 -11.57 8.45 14.63
CA VAL A 62 -10.40 8.32 13.75
C VAL A 62 -10.16 6.86 13.35
N LEU A 63 -9.16 6.62 12.51
CA LEU A 63 -8.86 5.28 12.00
C LEU A 63 -7.42 4.87 12.33
N LEU A 64 -7.28 3.81 13.12
CA LEU A 64 -6.01 3.18 13.44
C LEU A 64 -5.54 2.36 12.23
N VAL A 65 -4.34 2.64 11.70
CA VAL A 65 -3.84 2.03 10.44
C VAL A 65 -2.52 1.28 10.61
N GLY A 66 -1.89 1.36 11.77
CA GLY A 66 -0.62 0.67 12.04
C GLY A 66 -0.07 0.99 13.42
N TYR A 67 1.04 0.36 13.74
CA TYR A 67 1.82 0.59 14.95
C TYR A 67 3.28 0.20 14.73
N ASP A 68 4.16 0.64 15.63
CA ASP A 68 5.57 0.27 15.65
C ASP A 68 6.03 0.05 17.10
N ASP A 69 6.14 -1.23 17.49
CA ASP A 69 6.65 -1.63 18.81
C ASP A 69 8.18 -1.59 18.90
N THR A 70 8.90 -1.38 17.78
CA THR A 70 10.36 -1.31 17.76
C THR A 70 10.90 0.09 18.05
N SER A 71 10.02 1.10 17.94
CA SER A 71 10.35 2.48 18.27
C SER A 71 10.44 2.72 19.78
N LYS A 72 11.06 3.85 20.14
CA LYS A 72 11.20 4.30 21.53
C LYS A 72 10.78 5.77 21.63
N PRO A 73 9.56 6.08 22.14
CA PRO A 73 8.54 5.14 22.60
C PRO A 73 7.84 4.41 21.43
N PRO A 74 7.22 3.23 21.68
CA PRO A 74 6.36 2.57 20.70
C PRO A 74 5.14 3.46 20.40
N TYR A 75 4.60 3.38 19.18
CA TYR A 75 3.52 4.28 18.76
C TYR A 75 2.46 3.61 17.89
N TRP A 76 1.25 4.19 17.93
CA TRP A 76 0.18 3.99 16.97
C TRP A 76 0.33 4.93 15.77
N ILE A 77 -0.14 4.51 14.60
CA ILE A 77 -0.30 5.36 13.41
C ILE A 77 -1.79 5.53 13.18
N ILE A 78 -2.27 6.77 13.25
CA ILE A 78 -3.70 7.09 13.20
C ILE A 78 -3.95 8.04 12.03
N LYS A 79 -4.88 7.67 11.18
CA LYS A 79 -5.39 8.51 10.08
C LYS A 79 -6.48 9.43 10.62
N ASN A 80 -6.30 10.74 10.42
CA ASN A 80 -7.31 11.74 10.73
C ASN A 80 -8.06 12.21 9.46
N SER A 81 -9.06 13.07 9.65
CA SER A 81 -9.94 13.61 8.60
C SER A 81 -9.74 15.12 8.35
N TRP A 82 -8.67 15.72 8.88
CA TRP A 82 -8.42 17.17 8.83
C TRP A 82 -7.46 17.61 7.71
N SER A 83 -7.66 17.07 6.50
CA SER A 83 -6.79 17.30 5.33
C SER A 83 -5.36 16.76 5.51
N LYS A 84 -4.59 16.75 4.41
CA LYS A 84 -3.18 16.37 4.40
C LYS A 84 -2.25 17.45 4.97
N GLY A 85 -2.73 18.69 5.10
CA GLY A 85 -1.96 19.81 5.63
C GLY A 85 -1.79 19.79 7.15
N TRP A 86 -2.55 18.96 7.86
CA TRP A 86 -2.47 18.79 9.30
C TRP A 86 -1.57 17.59 9.65
N GLY A 87 -0.79 17.71 10.73
CA GLY A 87 0.09 16.66 11.23
C GLY A 87 1.05 16.09 10.19
N GLU A 88 1.23 14.78 10.21
CA GLU A 88 2.15 14.05 9.33
C GLU A 88 1.43 13.63 8.05
N GLY A 89 1.08 14.59 7.20
CA GLY A 89 0.37 14.32 5.94
C GLY A 89 -1.08 13.87 6.14
N GLY A 90 -1.73 14.35 7.21
CA GLY A 90 -3.08 13.94 7.64
C GLY A 90 -3.11 12.82 8.68
N TYR A 91 -1.95 12.43 9.21
CA TYR A 91 -1.80 11.39 10.23
C TYR A 91 -1.23 11.95 11.53
N ILE A 92 -1.38 11.20 12.59
CA ILE A 92 -0.76 11.42 13.89
C ILE A 92 -0.17 10.12 14.42
N ARG A 93 0.95 10.24 15.14
CA ARG A 93 1.48 9.16 15.96
C ARG A 93 1.30 9.49 17.43
N ILE A 94 0.70 8.56 18.18
CA ILE A 94 0.54 8.65 19.63
C ILE A 94 1.25 7.47 20.28
N GLU A 95 1.79 7.65 21.47
CA GLU A 95 2.45 6.57 22.20
C GLU A 95 1.49 5.40 22.46
N LYS A 96 1.97 4.18 22.22
CA LYS A 96 1.24 2.92 22.42
C LYS A 96 1.61 2.31 23.78
N GLY A 97 0.63 1.73 24.46
CA GLY A 97 0.80 1.01 25.73
C GLY A 97 0.54 1.84 26.99
N THR A 98 0.03 3.07 26.83
CA THR A 98 -0.33 3.96 27.95
C THR A 98 -1.75 4.53 27.83
N ASN A 99 -2.58 3.96 26.95
CA ASN A 99 -3.94 4.40 26.64
C ASN A 99 -4.03 5.91 26.32
N GLN A 100 -3.05 6.44 25.59
CA GLN A 100 -3.05 7.85 25.17
C GLN A 100 -4.33 8.19 24.44
N CYS A 101 -4.90 9.35 24.76
CA CYS A 101 -6.14 9.84 24.16
C CYS A 101 -7.32 8.90 24.32
N LEU A 102 -7.30 7.97 25.30
CA LEU A 102 -8.33 6.94 25.49
C LEU A 102 -8.50 6.01 24.27
N VAL A 103 -7.41 5.77 23.51
CA VAL A 103 -7.41 5.06 22.22
C VAL A 103 -8.05 3.66 22.25
N GLN A 104 -8.01 2.95 23.38
CA GLN A 104 -8.54 1.60 23.47
C GLN A 104 -10.03 1.52 23.86
N GLU A 105 -10.65 2.64 24.26
CA GLU A 105 -11.96 2.62 24.93
C GLU A 105 -13.10 2.18 23.99
N TYR A 106 -13.06 2.59 22.72
CA TYR A 106 -14.05 2.20 21.70
C TYR A 106 -13.35 1.90 20.38
N ALA A 107 -13.00 0.63 20.19
CA ALA A 107 -12.41 0.11 18.97
C ALA A 107 -13.37 -0.86 18.28
N SER A 108 -13.64 -0.66 16.99
CA SER A 108 -14.53 -1.52 16.21
C SER A 108 -14.07 -1.70 14.76
N SER A 109 -14.51 -2.77 14.12
CA SER A 109 -14.18 -3.06 12.72
C SER A 109 -15.37 -3.68 11.98
N ALA A 110 -15.53 -3.31 10.71
CA ALA A 110 -16.56 -3.87 9.85
C ALA A 110 -16.18 -5.28 9.37
N VAL A 111 -17.17 -6.18 9.35
CA VAL A 111 -17.03 -7.51 8.78
C VAL A 111 -17.60 -7.51 7.36
N VAL A 112 -16.73 -7.59 6.37
CA VAL A 112 -17.10 -7.53 4.94
C VAL A 112 -17.82 -8.82 4.52
N SER A 113 -18.91 -8.68 3.75
CA SER A 113 -19.61 -9.79 3.10
C SER A 113 -19.05 -10.01 1.69
N GLY A 114 -18.63 -11.25 1.39
CA GLY A 114 -18.08 -11.63 0.11
C GLY A 114 -16.76 -12.39 0.27
N PRO A 115 -16.14 -12.85 -0.83
CA PRO A 115 -14.76 -13.32 -0.78
C PRO A 115 -13.94 -12.22 -0.10
N VAL A 116 -13.14 -12.61 0.91
CA VAL A 116 -12.06 -11.74 1.40
C VAL A 116 -11.37 -11.18 0.14
N PRO A 117 -11.24 -9.85 -0.03
CA PRO A 117 -10.43 -9.33 -1.12
C PRO A 117 -9.13 -10.13 -1.06
N PRO A 118 -8.71 -10.79 -2.16
CA PRO A 118 -7.51 -11.62 -2.11
C PRO A 118 -6.42 -10.81 -1.40
N PRO A 119 -5.64 -11.41 -0.49
CA PRO A 119 -4.55 -10.70 0.18
C PRO A 119 -3.82 -9.89 -0.88
N PRO A 120 -3.45 -8.63 -0.61
CA PRO A 120 -2.80 -7.79 -1.61
C PRO A 120 -1.76 -8.65 -2.32
N PRO A 121 -1.82 -8.77 -3.67
CA PRO A 121 -1.00 -9.72 -4.40
C PRO A 121 0.42 -9.64 -3.86
N PRO A 122 1.10 -10.78 -3.58
CA PRO A 122 2.44 -10.76 -3.02
C PRO A 122 3.24 -9.74 -3.81
N ALA A 123 3.80 -8.74 -3.10
CA ALA A 123 4.29 -7.50 -3.67
C ALA A 123 4.92 -7.74 -5.05
N SER A 124 4.16 -7.48 -6.11
CA SER A 124 4.60 -7.85 -7.45
C SER A 124 5.83 -7.03 -7.78
N THR A 125 6.86 -7.68 -8.28
CA THR A 125 8.04 -6.98 -8.79
C THR A 125 8.11 -7.19 -10.29
N PHE A 126 8.69 -6.24 -11.00
CA PHE A 126 9.06 -6.44 -12.39
C PHE A 126 10.58 -6.43 -12.49
N THR A 127 11.12 -7.31 -13.33
CA THR A 127 12.54 -7.37 -13.66
C THR A 127 12.72 -6.80 -15.05
N GLN A 128 13.65 -5.87 -15.18
CA GLN A 128 14.14 -5.35 -16.45
C GLN A 128 15.49 -6.01 -16.74
N GLU A 129 15.59 -6.66 -17.89
CA GLU A 129 16.83 -7.24 -18.40
C GLU A 129 17.30 -6.42 -19.59
N PHE A 130 18.46 -5.81 -19.47
CA PHE A 130 19.12 -5.05 -20.55
C PHE A 130 20.28 -5.88 -21.09
N CYS A 131 20.36 -6.05 -22.41
CA CYS A 131 21.39 -6.84 -23.07
C CYS A 131 22.10 -6.01 -24.14
N GLU A 132 23.41 -6.21 -24.28
CA GLU A 132 24.21 -5.55 -25.33
C GLU A 132 23.90 -6.08 -26.74
N GLY A 133 23.52 -7.36 -26.86
CA GLY A 133 23.11 -7.97 -28.13
C GLY A 133 21.67 -7.61 -28.55
N ALA A 134 21.33 -7.83 -29.82
CA ALA A 134 20.00 -7.50 -30.36
C ALA A 134 18.88 -8.50 -29.98
N GLU A 135 19.24 -9.70 -29.51
CA GLU A 135 18.31 -10.82 -29.28
C GLU A 135 18.18 -11.22 -27.80
N CYS A 136 18.62 -10.40 -26.85
CA CYS A 136 18.59 -10.71 -25.43
C CYS A 136 19.31 -12.04 -25.05
N GLN A 137 20.38 -12.39 -25.77
CA GLN A 137 21.10 -13.66 -25.60
C GLN A 137 22.47 -13.53 -24.89
N SER A 138 23.09 -12.35 -24.92
CA SER A 138 24.45 -12.14 -24.43
C SER A 138 24.63 -10.74 -23.85
N GLY A 139 25.47 -10.63 -22.81
CA GLY A 139 25.81 -9.34 -22.18
C GLY A 139 24.63 -8.74 -21.39
N CYS A 140 23.82 -9.58 -20.74
CA CYS A 140 22.58 -9.16 -20.08
C CYS A 140 22.78 -8.80 -18.60
N THR A 141 22.20 -7.68 -18.18
CA THR A 141 22.14 -7.22 -16.78
C THR A 141 20.68 -7.09 -16.35
N LYS A 142 20.35 -7.63 -15.16
CA LYS A 142 18.98 -7.61 -14.61
C LYS A 142 18.86 -6.63 -13.45
N ALA A 143 17.77 -5.87 -13.42
CA ALA A 143 17.37 -5.02 -12.31
C ALA A 143 15.91 -5.29 -11.94
N THR A 144 15.61 -5.44 -10.65
CA THR A 144 14.27 -5.77 -10.16
C THR A 144 13.68 -4.63 -9.34
N PHE A 145 12.43 -4.30 -9.61
CA PHE A 145 11.77 -3.13 -9.06
C PHE A 145 10.37 -3.46 -8.55
N PRO A 146 9.92 -2.84 -7.45
CA PRO A 146 8.55 -3.01 -6.95
C PRO A 146 7.53 -2.37 -7.91
N THR A 147 6.46 -3.09 -8.21
CA THR A 147 5.29 -2.51 -8.90
C THR A 147 4.47 -1.64 -7.94
N GLY A 148 3.70 -0.71 -8.49
CA GLY A 148 2.85 0.20 -7.72
C GLY A 148 3.59 1.22 -6.85
N LYS A 149 4.93 1.20 -6.84
CA LYS A 149 5.77 2.17 -6.14
C LYS A 149 6.46 3.11 -7.14
N CYS A 150 6.75 4.32 -6.67
CA CYS A 150 7.55 5.26 -7.42
C CYS A 150 9.03 4.85 -7.39
N VAL A 151 9.61 4.65 -8.57
CA VAL A 151 11.02 4.27 -8.75
C VAL A 151 11.72 5.37 -9.53
N GLN A 152 12.86 5.86 -9.01
CA GLN A 152 13.69 6.82 -9.74
C GLN A 152 14.50 6.10 -10.82
N LEU A 153 14.55 6.68 -12.02
CA LEU A 153 15.37 6.17 -13.11
C LEU A 153 16.80 6.71 -12.95
N SER A 154 17.79 5.91 -13.33
CA SER A 154 19.21 6.31 -13.36
C SER A 154 19.42 7.39 -14.43
N GLY A 155 19.25 8.65 -14.05
CA GLY A 155 19.24 9.82 -14.92
C GLY A 155 18.28 10.89 -14.38
N ALA A 156 17.25 11.21 -15.15
CA ALA A 156 16.16 12.10 -14.76
C ALA A 156 14.81 11.43 -14.98
N GLY A 157 13.91 11.63 -14.02
CA GLY A 157 12.56 11.10 -14.07
C GLY A 157 12.29 9.95 -13.10
N SER A 158 11.04 9.52 -13.06
CA SER A 158 10.57 8.43 -12.21
C SER A 158 9.46 7.66 -12.89
N VAL A 159 9.22 6.44 -12.44
CA VAL A 159 8.25 5.53 -13.04
C VAL A 159 7.43 4.82 -11.98
N ILE A 160 6.15 4.63 -12.26
CA ILE A 160 5.30 3.67 -11.56
C ILE A 160 4.92 2.59 -12.57
N ALA A 161 5.22 1.34 -12.27
CA ALA A 161 4.90 0.22 -13.14
C ALA A 161 3.83 -0.69 -12.53
N SER A 162 2.99 -1.27 -13.38
CA SER A 162 1.98 -2.26 -13.02
C SER A 162 2.03 -3.44 -14.00
N CYS A 163 1.99 -4.65 -13.45
CA CYS A 163 2.01 -5.88 -14.24
C CYS A 163 0.58 -6.25 -14.68
N GLY A 164 0.37 -6.41 -15.97
CA GLY A 164 -0.77 -7.11 -16.56
C GLY A 164 -0.46 -8.57 -16.85
N SER A 165 -1.39 -9.30 -17.47
CA SER A 165 -1.20 -10.72 -17.77
C SER A 165 -0.08 -10.97 -18.79
N ASN A 166 0.04 -10.10 -19.80
CA ASN A 166 0.98 -10.24 -20.93
C ASN A 166 1.77 -8.95 -21.24
N ASN A 167 1.58 -7.90 -20.43
CA ASN A 167 2.23 -6.61 -20.64
C ASN A 167 2.57 -5.96 -19.30
N LEU A 168 3.54 -5.05 -19.34
CA LEU A 168 3.90 -4.15 -18.25
C LEU A 168 3.44 -2.76 -18.66
N THR A 169 2.59 -2.13 -17.85
CA THR A 169 2.21 -0.74 -18.03
C THR A 169 3.08 0.12 -17.13
N GLN A 170 3.68 1.15 -17.70
CA GLN A 170 4.54 2.11 -17.02
C GLN A 170 3.93 3.50 -17.16
N ILE A 171 3.88 4.25 -16.05
CA ILE A 171 3.59 5.67 -16.05
C ILE A 171 4.93 6.37 -15.82
N VAL A 172 5.47 6.95 -16.88
CA VAL A 172 6.79 7.61 -16.86
C VAL A 172 6.61 9.09 -16.62
N TYR A 173 7.33 9.62 -15.63
CA TYR A 173 7.39 11.03 -15.28
C TYR A 173 8.77 11.56 -15.67
N PRO A 174 8.99 11.99 -16.93
CA PRO A 174 10.32 12.28 -17.44
C PRO A 174 11.01 13.47 -16.76
N LEU A 175 10.23 14.40 -16.22
CA LEU A 175 10.73 15.65 -15.60
C LEU A 175 10.62 15.65 -14.07
N SER A 176 10.24 14.53 -13.46
CA SER A 176 9.96 14.46 -12.02
C SER A 176 10.57 13.21 -11.42
N SER A 177 11.26 13.36 -10.29
CA SER A 177 11.87 12.26 -9.53
C SER A 177 10.94 11.71 -8.43
N SER A 178 9.72 12.25 -8.31
CA SER A 178 8.74 11.93 -7.26
C SER A 178 7.38 11.47 -7.80
N CYS A 179 7.35 10.98 -9.04
CA CYS A 179 6.15 10.51 -9.73
C CYS A 179 4.98 11.50 -9.70
N SER A 180 5.30 12.78 -9.92
CA SER A 180 4.36 13.89 -9.82
C SER A 180 4.44 14.79 -11.05
N GLY A 181 3.31 15.35 -11.48
CA GLY A 181 3.24 16.25 -12.63
C GLY A 181 3.00 15.53 -13.97
N TYR A 182 3.57 16.07 -15.06
CA TYR A 182 3.40 15.53 -16.41
C TYR A 182 3.88 14.08 -16.49
N SER A 183 3.05 13.22 -17.08
CA SER A 183 3.34 11.80 -17.23
C SER A 183 2.95 11.28 -18.61
N VAL A 184 3.65 10.24 -19.04
CA VAL A 184 3.42 9.55 -20.30
C VAL A 184 3.18 8.07 -19.99
N PRO A 185 2.01 7.52 -20.33
CA PRO A 185 1.77 6.09 -20.22
C PRO A 185 2.49 5.35 -21.35
N LEU A 186 3.18 4.26 -21.00
CA LEU A 186 3.84 3.34 -21.92
C LEU A 186 3.41 1.92 -21.58
N THR A 187 3.15 1.09 -22.59
CA THR A 187 2.86 -0.33 -22.41
C THR A 187 3.85 -1.15 -23.22
N VAL A 188 4.53 -2.08 -22.55
CA VAL A 188 5.53 -2.97 -23.18
C VAL A 188 5.11 -4.43 -22.99
N PRO A 189 5.32 -5.32 -23.97
CA PRO A 189 5.06 -6.73 -23.80
C PRO A 189 5.99 -7.35 -22.75
N LEU A 190 5.46 -8.31 -21.98
CA LEU A 190 6.26 -9.18 -21.12
C LEU A 190 6.90 -10.30 -21.93
N ASP A 191 8.01 -10.82 -21.44
CA ASP A 191 8.69 -12.02 -21.95
C ASP A 191 9.05 -11.91 -23.45
N LYS A 192 9.22 -10.68 -23.94
CA LYS A 192 9.62 -10.36 -25.32
C LYS A 192 10.84 -9.46 -25.34
N CYS A 193 11.82 -9.84 -26.15
CA CYS A 193 12.99 -9.02 -26.41
C CYS A 193 12.63 -7.88 -27.37
N LEU A 194 12.87 -6.64 -26.93
CA LEU A 194 12.63 -5.43 -27.69
C LEU A 194 13.96 -4.78 -28.08
N PRO A 195 14.20 -4.50 -29.37
CA PRO A 195 15.39 -3.77 -29.78
C PRO A 195 15.29 -2.31 -29.32
N ILE A 196 16.38 -1.80 -28.75
CA ILE A 196 16.55 -0.39 -28.38
C ILE A 196 17.85 0.14 -29.00
N VAL A 197 18.03 1.46 -28.95
CA VAL A 197 19.16 2.14 -29.63
C VAL A 197 20.52 1.56 -29.22
N ILE A 198 20.64 1.08 -27.98
CA ILE A 198 21.89 0.61 -27.37
C ILE A 198 21.86 -0.88 -27.01
N GLY A 199 21.09 -1.71 -27.73
CA GLY A 199 21.02 -3.16 -27.52
C GLY A 199 19.59 -3.68 -27.53
N SER A 200 19.24 -4.50 -26.55
CA SER A 200 17.87 -5.00 -26.38
C SER A 200 17.42 -5.01 -24.92
N VAL A 201 16.11 -5.00 -24.70
CA VAL A 201 15.52 -5.03 -23.36
C VAL A 201 14.36 -6.02 -23.29
N MET A 202 14.23 -6.70 -22.17
CA MET A 202 13.12 -7.59 -21.85
C MET A 202 12.57 -7.27 -20.46
N TYR A 203 11.26 -7.49 -20.29
CA TYR A 203 10.56 -7.27 -19.03
C TYR A 203 9.86 -8.54 -18.57
N GLU A 204 10.04 -8.86 -17.29
CA GLU A 204 9.40 -10.00 -16.62
C GLU A 204 8.67 -9.49 -15.38
N CYS A 205 7.58 -10.16 -14.97
CA CYS A 205 6.85 -9.85 -13.75
C CYS A 205 6.82 -11.08 -12.84
N SER A 206 7.22 -10.90 -11.57
CA SER A 206 7.09 -11.93 -10.53
C SER A 206 5.83 -11.69 -9.69
N GLY A 207 5.17 -12.78 -9.29
CA GLY A 207 3.86 -12.73 -8.63
C GLY A 207 2.65 -12.80 -9.58
N LYS A 208 2.83 -13.27 -10.83
CA LYS A 208 1.70 -13.63 -11.71
C LYS A 208 0.75 -14.55 -10.93
N ALA A 209 -0.52 -14.18 -10.83
CA ALA A 209 -1.55 -15.17 -10.52
C ALA A 209 -1.42 -16.29 -11.56
N PRO A 210 -1.45 -17.58 -11.15
CA PRO A 210 -1.23 -18.67 -12.08
C PRO A 210 -2.25 -18.56 -13.22
N THR A 211 -1.76 -18.43 -14.44
CA THR A 211 -2.60 -18.57 -15.63
C THR A 211 -3.09 -20.00 -15.68
N GLU A 212 -4.38 -20.18 -15.38
CA GLU A 212 -5.10 -21.40 -15.68
C GLU A 212 -5.13 -21.56 -17.20
N SER A 213 -4.19 -22.34 -17.75
CA SER A 213 -4.32 -22.90 -19.09
C SER A 213 -3.55 -24.21 -19.22
N ALA A 214 -4.35 -25.26 -19.31
CA ALA A 214 -4.13 -26.51 -20.03
C ALA A 214 -3.10 -27.53 -19.53
N ARG A 215 -3.62 -28.65 -19.01
CA ARG A 215 -3.50 -29.92 -19.75
C ARG A 215 -4.66 -30.87 -19.41
N LEU A 216 -5.61 -30.99 -20.34
CA LEU A 216 -6.37 -32.23 -20.51
C LEU A 216 -5.37 -33.34 -20.80
N VAL A 217 -5.35 -34.38 -19.98
CA VAL A 217 -4.82 -35.69 -20.38
C VAL A 217 -6.03 -36.58 -20.61
N ARG A 218 -6.35 -36.83 -21.89
CA ARG A 218 -7.15 -38.00 -22.26
C ARG A 218 -6.20 -39.19 -22.16
N HIS A 219 -6.55 -40.18 -21.33
CA HIS A 219 -6.02 -41.52 -21.44
C HIS A 219 -6.98 -42.33 -22.31
N GLU A 220 -6.40 -43.00 -23.31
CA GLU A 220 -7.00 -44.14 -24.03
C GLU A 220 -7.26 -45.30 -23.09
#